data_AF-A0A7X2NU20-F1
#
_entry.id   AF-A0A7X2NU20-F1
#
_cell.length_a   1.000
_cell.length_b   1.000
_cell.length_c   1.000
_cell.angle_alpha   90.00
_cell.angle_beta   90.00
_cell.angle_gamma   90.00
#
_symmetry.space_group_name_H-M   'P 1'
#
loop_
_entity.id
_entity.type
_entity.pdbx_description
1 polymer ?
#
loop_
_entity_poly.entity_id
_entity_poly.type
_entity_poly.pdbx_seq_one_letter_code
_entity_poly.pdbx_strand_id
1 'polypeptide(L)'
;MMFGVKVKTVNTSKEYTIEELYDAIKGHSFSAGAPALTKHGLATIITFPPLDRHNQVWIVPIVGLKKSSTSKFQISKNDAAGVGNMAVNGILSDLTGGITNLRSAAGGNAKKAEKLVDLTVDELNAMNL
;
A
#
# COMPACT_ATOMS: atom_id res chain seq x y z
N MET A 1 -12.96 -8.66 -18.25
CA MET A 1 -12.05 -8.79 -17.08
C MET A 1 -11.83 -7.38 -16.56
N MET A 2 -12.14 -7.11 -15.29
CA MET A 2 -12.16 -5.75 -14.73
C MET A 2 -10.73 -5.24 -14.52
N PHE A 3 -10.17 -4.57 -15.54
CA PHE A 3 -8.94 -3.78 -15.43
C PHE A 3 -9.27 -2.52 -14.64
N GLY A 4 -8.69 -2.36 -13.45
CA GLY A 4 -8.91 -1.13 -12.69
C GLY A 4 -7.96 -0.93 -11.53
N VAL A 5 -7.90 -1.89 -10.60
CA VAL A 5 -7.15 -1.66 -9.36
C VAL A 5 -6.60 -3.00 -8.87
N LYS A 6 -5.28 -3.18 -8.96
CA LYS A 6 -4.64 -4.37 -8.39
C LYS A 6 -4.46 -4.15 -6.89
N VAL A 7 -5.33 -4.80 -6.13
CA VAL A 7 -5.26 -4.89 -4.68
C VAL A 7 -4.91 -6.33 -4.33
N LYS A 8 -3.89 -6.51 -3.49
CA LYS A 8 -3.51 -7.80 -2.95
C LYS A 8 -3.45 -7.72 -1.43
N THR A 9 -3.77 -8.82 -0.78
CA THR A 9 -3.65 -8.95 0.66
C THR A 9 -2.54 -9.93 0.96
N VAL A 10 -1.66 -9.57 1.88
CA VAL A 10 -0.68 -10.46 2.49
C VAL A 10 -1.11 -10.77 3.92
N ASN A 11 -0.94 -12.02 4.29
CA ASN A 11 -1.16 -12.48 5.66
C ASN A 11 0.20 -12.78 6.28
N THR A 12 0.54 -12.06 7.34
CA THR A 12 1.68 -12.38 8.18
C THR A 12 1.29 -13.41 9.24
N SER A 13 2.23 -14.26 9.61
CA SER A 13 2.11 -15.30 10.63
C SER A 13 1.84 -14.70 12.00
N LYS A 14 2.39 -13.51 12.26
CA LYS A 14 2.16 -12.73 13.48
C LYS A 14 1.40 -11.45 13.18
N GLU A 15 0.78 -10.88 14.21
CA GLU A 15 0.16 -9.56 14.12
C GLU A 15 1.23 -8.49 14.26
N TYR A 16 1.32 -7.60 13.28
CA TYR A 16 2.26 -6.48 13.30
C TYR A 16 1.51 -5.16 13.30
N THR A 17 2.04 -4.17 13.99
CA THR A 17 1.69 -2.77 13.73
C THR A 17 2.35 -2.30 12.44
N ILE A 18 1.88 -1.20 11.87
CA ILE A 18 2.48 -0.64 10.64
C ILE A 18 3.93 -0.22 10.84
N GLU A 19 4.29 0.21 12.05
CA GLU A 19 5.65 0.60 12.42
C GLU A 19 6.56 -0.62 12.59
N GLU A 20 6.07 -1.69 13.21
CA GLU A 20 6.81 -2.96 13.32
C GLU A 20 6.99 -3.63 11.97
N LEU A 21 5.95 -3.65 11.13
CA LEU A 21 6.06 -4.16 9.78
C LEU A 21 7.12 -3.36 9.02
N TYR A 22 7.07 -2.02 9.10
CA TYR A 22 8.10 -1.17 8.52
C TYR A 22 9.49 -1.51 9.03
N ASP A 23 9.67 -1.70 10.34
CA ASP A 23 10.99 -2.00 10.88
C ASP A 23 11.53 -3.36 10.41
N ALA A 24 10.65 -4.35 10.27
CA ALA A 24 10.99 -5.65 9.71
C ALA A 24 11.36 -5.59 8.22
N ILE A 25 10.71 -4.70 7.45
CA ILE A 25 10.86 -4.66 5.99
C ILE A 25 11.83 -3.57 5.50
N LYS A 26 12.13 -2.53 6.28
CA LYS A 26 13.01 -1.41 5.87
C LYS A 26 14.43 -1.84 5.48
N GLY A 27 14.90 -2.96 6.03
CA GLY A 27 16.20 -3.55 5.73
C GLY A 27 16.20 -4.40 4.47
N HIS A 28 15.04 -4.67 3.88
CA HIS A 28 14.89 -5.47 2.66
C HIS A 28 14.85 -4.58 1.42
N SER A 29 15.64 -4.91 0.40
CA SER A 29 15.59 -4.24 -0.89
C SER A 29 14.42 -4.80 -1.72
N PHE A 30 13.25 -4.17 -1.61
CA PHE A 30 12.13 -4.47 -2.47
C PHE A 30 12.38 -4.00 -3.90
N SER A 31 11.82 -4.74 -4.84
CA SER A 31 11.76 -4.33 -6.25
C SER A 31 11.02 -3.00 -6.46
N ALA A 32 10.09 -2.66 -5.55
CA ALA A 32 9.35 -1.41 -5.55
C ALA A 32 10.16 -0.20 -5.04
N GLY A 33 11.35 -0.43 -4.48
CA GLY A 33 12.21 0.60 -3.89
C GLY A 33 12.19 0.56 -2.36
N ALA A 34 12.77 1.59 -1.73
CA ALA A 34 12.86 1.66 -0.28
C ALA A 34 11.49 2.01 0.32
N PRO A 35 10.90 1.17 1.21
CA PRO A 35 9.68 1.52 1.89
C PRO A 35 9.92 2.75 2.78
N ALA A 36 8.88 3.55 2.99
CA ALA A 36 8.91 4.73 3.85
C ALA A 36 7.60 4.84 4.65
N LEU A 37 7.71 5.14 5.94
CA LEU A 37 6.53 5.49 6.75
C LEU A 37 6.02 6.86 6.34
N THR A 38 4.80 6.90 5.83
CA THR A 38 4.13 8.14 5.41
C THR A 38 2.85 8.31 6.19
N LYS A 39 2.68 9.50 6.77
CA LYS A 39 1.43 9.87 7.42
C LYS A 39 0.43 10.33 6.36
N HIS A 40 -0.64 9.55 6.17
CA HIS A 40 -1.71 9.85 5.23
C HIS A 40 -2.97 10.22 6.02
N GLY A 41 -3.18 11.53 6.20
CA GLY A 41 -4.21 12.08 7.09
C GLY A 41 -4.01 11.69 8.55
N LEU A 42 -4.92 10.87 9.10
CA LEU A 42 -4.86 10.39 10.48
C LEU A 42 -4.25 8.98 10.62
N ALA A 43 -4.00 8.29 9.50
CA ALA A 43 -3.41 6.96 9.49
C ALA A 43 -1.93 7.02 9.11
N THR A 44 -1.12 6.13 9.69
CA THR A 44 0.24 5.88 9.25
C THR A 44 0.20 4.69 8.29
N ILE A 45 0.77 4.86 7.10
CA ILE A 45 0.85 3.83 6.06
C ILE A 45 2.30 3.70 5.61
N ILE A 46 2.66 2.56 5.02
CA ILE A 46 3.97 2.41 4.36
C ILE A 46 3.78 2.70 2.89
N THR A 47 4.65 3.52 2.32
CA THR A 47 4.64 3.82 0.88
C THR A 47 6.00 3.55 0.27
N PHE A 48 5.99 3.15 -0.99
CA PHE A 48 7.19 3.01 -1.80
C PHE A 48 7.43 4.24 -2.65
N PRO A 49 8.63 4.42 -3.24
CA PRO A 49 8.89 5.51 -4.16
C PRO A 49 7.85 5.54 -5.30
N PRO A 50 7.17 6.67 -5.53
CA PRO A 50 6.17 6.76 -6.58
C PRO A 50 6.83 6.67 -7.96
N LEU A 51 6.27 5.86 -8.86
CA LEU A 51 6.67 5.86 -10.27
C LEU A 51 6.15 7.13 -10.99
N ASP A 52 4.94 7.56 -10.63
CA ASP A 52 4.33 8.83 -11.05
C ASP A 52 3.37 9.33 -9.96
N ARG A 53 2.80 10.52 -10.18
CA ARG A 53 1.77 11.13 -9.32
C ARG A 53 0.60 10.20 -8.97
N HIS A 54 0.25 9.28 -9.87
CA HIS A 54 -0.90 8.38 -9.76
C HIS A 54 -0.51 6.89 -9.58
N ASN A 55 0.80 6.59 -9.47
CA ASN A 55 1.34 5.22 -9.47
C ASN A 55 2.35 5.05 -8.32
N GLN A 56 1.85 4.96 -7.10
CA GLN A 56 2.63 4.63 -5.90
C GLN A 56 2.11 3.35 -5.27
N VAL A 57 3.01 2.47 -4.82
CA VAL A 57 2.64 1.27 -4.08
C VAL A 57 2.52 1.62 -2.60
N TRP A 58 1.38 1.29 -2.00
CA TRP A 58 1.09 1.47 -0.58
C TRP A 58 0.91 0.11 0.08
N ILE A 59 1.35 0.02 1.34
CA ILE A 59 0.98 -1.05 2.26
C ILE A 59 0.19 -0.42 3.39
N VAL A 60 -1.04 -0.88 3.53
CA VAL A 60 -1.97 -0.42 4.56
C VAL A 60 -2.42 -1.60 5.40
N PRO A 61 -2.50 -1.46 6.73
CA PRO A 61 -3.02 -2.53 7.56
C PRO A 61 -4.53 -2.69 7.30
N ILE A 62 -5.00 -3.92 7.07
CA ILE A 62 -6.43 -4.23 7.04
C ILE A 62 -6.91 -4.25 8.49
N VAL A 63 -7.18 -3.05 9.00
CA VAL A 63 -7.58 -2.81 10.37
C VAL A 63 -8.86 -2.00 10.33
N GLY A 64 -9.93 -2.56 10.90
CA GLY A 64 -11.11 -1.76 11.22
C GLY A 64 -10.76 -0.73 12.29
N LEU A 65 -10.46 0.51 11.89
CA LEU A 65 -10.44 1.75 12.69
C LEU A 65 -9.74 1.80 14.06
N LYS A 66 -9.10 0.75 14.57
CA LYS A 66 -8.40 0.75 15.86
C LYS A 66 -6.93 0.42 15.68
N LYS A 67 -6.03 1.24 16.23
CA LYS A 67 -4.56 1.05 16.28
C LYS A 67 -4.17 -0.27 16.97
N SER A 68 -4.48 -1.39 16.34
CA SER A 68 -4.23 -2.73 16.84
C SER A 68 -3.44 -3.47 15.77
N SER A 69 -2.42 -4.19 16.21
CA SER A 69 -1.60 -5.06 15.36
C SER A 69 -2.52 -5.92 14.49
N THR A 70 -2.18 -6.09 13.23
CA THR A 70 -2.94 -6.93 12.29
C THR A 70 -2.02 -7.94 11.65
N SER A 71 -2.56 -9.12 11.40
CA SER A 71 -1.91 -10.14 10.59
C SER A 71 -2.20 -9.95 9.10
N LYS A 72 -3.02 -8.97 8.70
CA LYS A 72 -3.43 -8.76 7.31
C LYS A 72 -3.06 -7.38 6.84
N PHE A 73 -2.26 -7.31 5.78
CA PHE A 73 -1.88 -6.06 5.14
C PHE A 73 -2.35 -6.06 3.69
N GLN A 74 -2.89 -4.92 3.25
CA GLN A 74 -3.31 -4.70 1.89
C GLN A 74 -2.22 -3.92 1.16
N ILE A 75 -1.75 -4.48 0.06
CA ILE A 75 -0.83 -3.85 -0.88
C ILE A 75 -1.65 -3.43 -2.09
N SER A 76 -1.65 -2.14 -2.40
CA SER A 76 -2.36 -1.60 -3.55
C SER A 76 -1.58 -0.48 -4.20
N LYS A 77 -1.89 -0.25 -5.47
CA LYS A 77 -1.42 0.93 -6.20
C LYS A 77 -2.41 2.07 -5.99
N ASN A 78 -1.90 3.19 -5.50
CA ASN A 78 -2.65 4.41 -5.20
C ASN A 78 -1.87 5.64 -5.73
N ASP A 79 -2.49 6.81 -5.61
CA ASP A 79 -1.85 8.10 -5.84
C ASP A 79 -0.67 8.35 -4.86
N ALA A 80 0.14 9.37 -5.13
CA ALA A 80 1.21 9.76 -4.22
C ALA A 80 0.63 10.16 -2.84
N ALA A 81 1.09 9.51 -1.77
CA ALA A 81 0.72 9.81 -0.39
C ALA A 81 1.30 11.16 0.06
N GLY A 82 0.61 11.82 0.99
CA GLY A 82 1.03 13.13 1.52
C GLY A 82 0.61 14.32 0.65
N VAL A 83 0.01 14.08 -0.52
CA VAL A 83 -0.49 15.14 -1.39
C VAL A 83 -1.90 15.56 -0.96
N GLY A 84 -1.97 16.41 0.07
CA GLY A 84 -3.18 17.15 0.43
C GLY A 84 -3.85 16.68 1.72
N ASN A 85 -4.39 17.66 2.45
CA ASN A 85 -5.18 17.51 3.66
C ASN A 85 -6.52 16.81 3.34
N MET A 86 -6.48 15.53 3.00
CA MET A 86 -7.68 14.76 2.71
C MET A 86 -8.47 14.55 4.00
N ALA A 87 -9.73 14.99 4.00
CA ALA A 87 -10.63 14.80 5.12
C ALA A 87 -10.71 13.31 5.48
N VAL A 88 -10.80 13.01 6.77
CA VAL A 88 -10.82 11.64 7.33
C VAL A 88 -11.81 10.72 6.61
N ASN A 89 -12.97 11.26 6.20
CA ASN A 89 -14.01 10.54 5.48
C ASN A 89 -13.66 10.26 4.00
N GLY A 90 -12.85 11.12 3.37
CA GLY A 90 -12.35 10.91 2.01
C GLY A 90 -11.25 9.86 1.97
N ILE A 91 -10.33 9.88 2.94
CA ILE A 91 -9.28 8.87 3.09
C ILE A 91 -9.88 7.50 3.35
N LEU A 92 -10.91 7.40 4.21
CA LEU A 92 -11.55 6.13 4.48
C LEU A 92 -12.21 5.58 3.21
N SER A 93 -12.93 6.38 2.42
CA SER A 93 -13.51 5.96 1.12
C SER A 93 -12.46 5.61 0.05
N ASP A 94 -11.29 6.26 0.08
CA ASP A 94 -10.17 5.97 -0.83
C ASP A 94 -9.45 4.66 -0.44
N LEU A 95 -9.27 4.41 0.87
CA LEU A 95 -8.73 3.17 1.43
C LEU A 95 -9.70 1.98 1.32
N THR A 96 -11.01 2.23 1.41
CA THR A 96 -12.07 1.20 1.46
C THR A 96 -12.70 0.87 0.09
N GLY A 97 -12.22 1.48 -1.00
CA GLY A 97 -12.39 0.91 -2.35
C GLY A 97 -13.28 1.66 -3.33
N GLY A 98 -13.28 3.00 -3.32
CA GLY A 98 -14.22 3.76 -4.14
C GLY A 98 -13.89 3.97 -5.62
N ILE A 99 -13.25 5.10 -5.96
CA ILE A 99 -13.46 5.71 -7.29
C ILE A 99 -12.18 6.37 -7.86
N THR A 100 -11.20 6.75 -7.04
CA THR A 100 -9.99 7.47 -7.50
C THR A 100 -9.02 6.58 -8.29
N ASN A 101 -8.95 5.29 -7.96
CA ASN A 101 -7.99 4.34 -8.55
C ASN A 101 -8.31 3.93 -10.02
N LEU A 102 -9.50 4.25 -10.53
CA LEU A 102 -9.91 3.87 -11.90
C LEU A 102 -9.20 4.72 -12.98
N ARG A 103 -8.68 5.91 -12.64
CA ARG A 103 -7.95 6.77 -13.59
C ARG A 103 -6.55 6.25 -13.94
N SER A 104 -5.97 5.39 -13.11
CA SER A 104 -4.61 4.85 -13.30
C SER A 104 -4.60 3.55 -14.12
N ALA A 105 -5.69 3.19 -14.81
CA ALA A 105 -5.87 1.86 -15.43
C ALA A 105 -5.24 1.69 -16.83
N ALA A 106 -4.73 2.75 -17.47
CA ALA A 106 -4.20 2.66 -18.83
C ALA A 106 -2.91 3.49 -19.02
N GLY A 107 -1.76 2.87 -18.78
CA GLY A 107 -0.44 3.45 -19.06
C GLY A 107 0.71 2.47 -18.79
N GLY A 108 1.89 2.68 -19.40
CA GLY A 108 3.05 1.81 -19.18
C GLY A 108 3.46 1.72 -17.70
N ASN A 109 3.34 2.83 -16.96
CA ASN A 109 3.67 2.88 -15.54
C ASN A 109 2.59 2.26 -14.64
N ALA A 110 1.33 2.22 -15.09
CA ALA A 110 0.27 1.49 -14.40
C ALA A 110 0.61 0.00 -14.30
N LYS A 111 1.02 -0.60 -15.43
CA LYS A 111 1.44 -2.02 -15.49
C LYS A 111 2.69 -2.27 -14.65
N LYS A 112 3.64 -1.33 -14.65
CA LYS A 112 4.83 -1.43 -13.79
C LYS A 112 4.44 -1.42 -12.32
N ALA A 113 3.61 -0.47 -11.89
CA ALA A 113 3.15 -0.41 -10.50
C ALA A 113 2.32 -1.64 -10.11
N GLU A 114 1.49 -2.18 -11.01
CA GLU A 114 0.81 -3.47 -10.77
C GLU A 114 1.80 -4.61 -10.56
N LYS A 115 2.86 -4.67 -11.38
CA LYS A 115 3.93 -5.67 -11.23
C LYS A 115 4.70 -5.46 -9.92
N LEU A 116 4.94 -4.21 -9.52
CA LEU A 116 5.57 -3.90 -8.23
C LEU A 116 4.69 -4.36 -7.06
N VAL A 117 3.37 -4.19 -7.13
CA VAL A 117 2.44 -4.75 -6.13
C VAL A 117 2.58 -6.27 -6.03
N ASP A 118 2.65 -7.00 -7.16
CA ASP A 118 2.87 -8.45 -7.12
C ASP A 118 4.21 -8.81 -6.49
N LEU A 119 5.29 -8.15 -6.91
CA LEU A 119 6.64 -8.41 -6.43
C LEU A 119 6.74 -8.13 -4.93
N THR A 120 6.21 -7.01 -4.46
CA THR A 120 6.21 -6.68 -3.04
C THR A 120 5.44 -7.72 -2.23
N VAL A 121 4.32 -8.23 -2.73
CA VAL A 121 3.58 -9.30 -2.04
C VAL A 121 4.37 -10.60 -2.01
N ASP A 122 5.02 -10.96 -3.12
CA ASP A 122 5.85 -12.16 -3.20
C ASP A 122 7.06 -12.07 -2.26
N GLU A 123 7.75 -10.92 -2.26
CA GLU A 123 8.86 -10.58 -1.37
C GLU A 123 8.42 -10.63 0.11
N LEU A 124 7.27 -10.03 0.45
CA LEU A 124 6.71 -10.08 1.82
C LEU A 124 6.34 -11.50 2.25
N ASN A 125 5.73 -12.30 1.36
CA ASN A 125 5.43 -13.70 1.64
C ASN A 125 6.71 -14.54 1.79
N ALA A 126 7.73 -14.27 0.98
CA ALA A 126 9.02 -14.97 1.03
C ALA A 126 9.78 -14.66 2.33
N MET A 127 9.57 -13.48 2.92
CA MET A 127 10.11 -13.14 4.24
C MET A 127 9.46 -13.94 5.39
N ASN A 128 8.32 -14.59 5.15
CA ASN A 128 7.58 -15.42 6.11
C ASN A 128 7.42 -14.73 7.49
N LEU A 129 7.11 -13.43 7.44
CA LEU A 129 6.79 -12.60 8.61
C LEU A 129 5.58 -13.18 9.35
#